data_AF-A0A449BDS7-F1
#
_entry.id   AF-A0A449BDS7-F1
#
_cell.length_a   1.000
_cell.length_b   1.000
_cell.length_c   1.000
_cell.angle_alpha   90.00
_cell.angle_beta   90.00
_cell.angle_gamma   90.00
#
_symmetry.space_group_name_H-M   'P 1'
#
loop_
_entity.id
_entity.type
_entity.pdbx_description
1 polymer ?
#
loop_
_entity_poly.entity_id
_entity_poly.type
_entity_poly.pdbx_seq_one_letter_code
_entity_poly.pdbx_strand_id
1 'polypeptide(L)'
;MHKMNLNNEPFQMIKDNTKTIELRLNDEKRSKIKTGDYILFINTKDKSKMIVEVLKISKFENFEELYKKLPLDKCGYKEEEIEYAKAADMNDYYSTEQQAKYGVLGIHIKRVEIKEMIKLEDMRKEHYEGKGYVHYQSWNETYTGIMNQEFLDKRSLEKCILIAEKYPVNTIVATLNNNVLGFAAFNQSSDNLELTGEIYAIYILEDYQNFGIGKMLLNECFKRLKEYKNIVLYVLEGNEKAINWYIKQGFYFDEKVKIEETSVKGYNLVELRMKYDLEKKA
;
A
#
# COMPACT_ATOMS: atom_id res chain seq x y z
N MET A 1 -6.34 6.10 7.78
CA MET A 1 -6.91 5.56 6.52
C MET A 1 -7.71 4.32 6.84
N HIS A 2 -8.86 4.12 6.20
CA HIS A 2 -9.72 2.95 6.38
C HIS A 2 -9.55 1.95 5.24
N LYS A 3 -9.86 0.68 5.47
CA LYS A 3 -9.80 -0.39 4.45
C LYS A 3 -11.10 -1.16 4.38
N MET A 4 -11.66 -1.31 3.19
CA MET A 4 -12.94 -1.98 2.95
C MET A 4 -12.94 -2.79 1.64
N ASN A 5 -13.75 -3.83 1.61
CA ASN A 5 -13.99 -4.62 0.41
C ASN A 5 -15.25 -4.12 -0.32
N LEU A 6 -15.21 -4.16 -1.65
CA LEU A 6 -16.35 -3.90 -2.53
C LEU A 6 -16.54 -5.04 -3.51
N ASN A 7 -17.81 -5.34 -3.78
CA ASN A 7 -18.16 -6.16 -4.93
C ASN A 7 -17.77 -5.44 -6.23
N ASN A 8 -17.53 -6.21 -7.27
CA ASN A 8 -16.98 -5.70 -8.53
C ASN A 8 -17.82 -4.57 -9.15
N GLU A 9 -19.16 -4.70 -9.13
CA GLU A 9 -20.04 -3.70 -9.75
C GLU A 9 -19.97 -2.34 -9.04
N PRO A 10 -20.24 -2.21 -7.72
CA PRO A 10 -20.03 -0.95 -7.00
C PRO A 10 -18.60 -0.39 -7.14
N PHE A 11 -17.60 -1.28 -7.23
CA PHE A 11 -16.21 -0.87 -7.44
C PHE A 11 -16.03 -0.18 -8.80
N GLN A 12 -16.54 -0.76 -9.90
CA GLN A 12 -16.46 -0.13 -11.23
C GLN A 12 -17.26 1.18 -11.27
N MET A 13 -18.44 1.23 -10.66
CA MET A 13 -19.25 2.44 -10.63
C MET A 13 -18.55 3.62 -9.93
N ILE A 14 -17.84 3.35 -8.83
CA ILE A 14 -17.03 4.39 -8.17
C ILE A 14 -15.80 4.73 -9.03
N LYS A 15 -15.17 3.73 -9.65
CA LYS A 15 -14.00 3.93 -10.53
C LYS A 15 -14.33 4.86 -11.70
N ASP A 16 -15.53 4.75 -12.26
CA ASP A 16 -16.06 5.53 -13.37
C ASP A 16 -16.83 6.79 -12.92
N ASN A 17 -16.83 7.08 -11.62
CA ASN A 17 -17.48 8.23 -10.97
C ASN A 17 -19.01 8.30 -11.08
N THR A 18 -19.70 7.20 -11.42
CA THR A 18 -21.16 7.15 -11.44
C THR A 18 -21.75 6.97 -10.04
N LYS A 19 -21.07 6.21 -9.17
CA LYS A 19 -21.40 6.08 -7.75
C LYS A 19 -20.48 6.95 -6.89
N THR A 20 -21.07 7.91 -6.18
CA THR A 20 -20.34 8.86 -5.32
C THR A 20 -20.80 8.82 -3.86
N ILE A 21 -21.78 7.98 -3.53
CA ILE A 21 -22.23 7.75 -2.16
C ILE A 21 -22.17 6.23 -1.89
N GLU A 22 -21.34 5.84 -0.94
CA GLU A 22 -21.22 4.45 -0.49
C GLU A 22 -22.13 4.18 0.72
N LEU A 23 -22.93 3.12 0.63
CA LEU A 23 -23.89 2.75 1.66
C LEU A 23 -23.29 1.70 2.59
N ARG A 24 -23.31 1.94 3.90
CA ARG A 24 -22.77 1.00 4.90
C ARG A 24 -23.56 1.03 6.19
N LEU A 25 -23.51 -0.08 6.93
CA LEU A 25 -23.88 -0.09 8.34
C LEU A 25 -22.92 0.79 9.14
N ASN A 26 -23.43 1.55 10.11
CA ASN A 26 -22.63 2.38 11.02
C ASN A 26 -22.03 1.55 12.17
N ASP A 27 -21.41 0.42 11.84
CA ASP A 27 -20.80 -0.49 12.80
C ASP A 27 -19.57 0.13 13.52
N GLU A 28 -18.99 -0.58 14.47
CA GLU A 28 -17.82 -0.14 15.24
C GLU A 28 -16.62 0.26 14.38
N LYS A 29 -16.48 -0.31 13.18
CA LYS A 29 -15.40 0.02 12.25
C LYS A 29 -15.72 1.28 11.46
N ARG A 30 -16.94 1.40 10.92
CA ARG A 30 -17.35 2.54 10.07
C ARG A 30 -17.71 3.78 10.88
N SER A 31 -18.11 3.63 12.14
CA SER A 31 -18.39 4.76 13.04
C SER A 31 -17.16 5.64 13.34
N LYS A 32 -15.95 5.11 13.10
CA LYS A 32 -14.67 5.83 13.25
C LYS A 32 -14.32 6.72 12.06
N ILE A 33 -15.04 6.62 10.94
CA ILE A 33 -14.77 7.40 9.73
C ILE A 33 -15.18 8.85 9.96
N LYS A 34 -14.35 9.77 9.49
CA LYS A 34 -14.56 11.22 9.54
C LYS A 34 -14.43 11.83 8.16
N THR A 35 -15.05 12.99 7.96
CA THR A 35 -14.79 13.83 6.77
C THR A 35 -13.29 14.14 6.68
N GLY A 36 -12.73 14.06 5.47
CA GLY A 36 -11.30 14.20 5.19
C GLY A 36 -10.51 12.90 5.33
N ASP A 37 -11.12 11.81 5.82
CA ASP A 37 -10.47 10.49 5.82
C ASP A 37 -10.36 9.91 4.41
N TYR A 38 -9.46 8.94 4.27
CA TYR A 38 -9.28 8.17 3.05
C TYR A 38 -9.72 6.72 3.27
N ILE A 39 -10.35 6.12 2.25
CA ILE A 39 -10.76 4.71 2.25
C ILE A 39 -10.05 4.00 1.08
N LEU A 40 -9.31 2.95 1.40
CA LEU A 40 -8.82 1.96 0.44
C LEU A 40 -9.93 0.93 0.19
N PHE A 41 -10.48 0.95 -1.01
CA PHE A 41 -11.38 -0.09 -1.50
C PHE A 41 -10.62 -1.17 -2.24
N ILE A 42 -10.95 -2.43 -1.93
CA ILE A 42 -10.42 -3.61 -2.59
C ILE A 42 -11.57 -4.35 -3.25
N ASN A 43 -11.46 -4.55 -4.56
CA ASN A 43 -12.41 -5.33 -5.32
C ASN A 43 -12.30 -6.80 -4.89
N THR A 44 -13.43 -7.39 -4.47
CA THR A 44 -13.47 -8.78 -4.01
C THR A 44 -13.11 -9.78 -5.09
N LYS A 45 -13.39 -9.45 -6.37
CA LYS A 45 -13.21 -10.31 -7.54
C LYS A 45 -11.75 -10.41 -8.00
N ASP A 46 -11.09 -9.29 -8.27
CA ASP A 46 -9.76 -9.26 -8.91
C ASP A 46 -8.66 -8.65 -8.01
N LYS A 47 -9.01 -8.26 -6.77
CA LYS A 47 -8.11 -7.60 -5.80
C LYS A 47 -7.57 -6.25 -6.27
N SER A 48 -8.10 -5.68 -7.35
CA SER A 48 -7.81 -4.30 -7.74
C SER A 48 -8.17 -3.34 -6.62
N LYS A 49 -7.40 -2.25 -6.51
CA LYS A 49 -7.46 -1.31 -5.39
C LYS A 49 -7.74 0.08 -5.91
N MET A 50 -8.55 0.85 -5.19
CA MET A 50 -8.74 2.28 -5.42
C MET A 50 -8.83 3.00 -4.08
N ILE A 51 -8.46 4.27 -4.07
CA ILE A 51 -8.57 5.11 -2.89
C ILE A 51 -9.57 6.23 -3.17
N VAL A 52 -10.37 6.52 -2.16
CA VAL A 52 -11.32 7.63 -2.18
C VAL A 52 -11.11 8.51 -0.94
N GLU A 53 -11.39 9.80 -1.10
CA GLU A 53 -11.53 10.75 0.00
C GLU A 53 -12.99 10.78 0.47
N VAL A 54 -13.21 10.85 1.78
CA VAL A 54 -14.51 11.02 2.41
C VAL A 54 -14.84 12.51 2.47
N LEU A 55 -15.78 12.95 1.63
CA LEU A 55 -16.21 14.35 1.57
C LEU A 55 -17.23 14.70 2.65
N LYS A 56 -18.12 13.76 2.98
CA LYS A 56 -19.21 13.96 3.94
C LYS A 56 -19.75 12.61 4.41
N ILE A 57 -20.27 12.57 5.63
CA ILE A 57 -20.97 11.41 6.18
C ILE A 57 -22.40 11.83 6.54
N SER A 58 -23.39 11.14 5.99
CA SER A 58 -24.80 11.26 6.39
C SER A 58 -25.19 10.04 7.21
N LYS A 59 -25.78 10.24 8.40
CA LYS A 59 -26.22 9.17 9.30
C LYS A 59 -27.75 9.10 9.31
N PHE A 60 -28.30 7.89 9.34
CA PHE A 60 -29.73 7.62 9.39
C PHE A 60 -30.01 6.45 10.33
N GLU A 61 -31.25 6.32 10.81
CA GLU A 61 -31.64 5.21 11.68
C GLU A 61 -31.65 3.87 10.93
N ASN A 62 -32.03 3.88 9.65
CA ASN A 62 -32.13 2.67 8.82
C ASN A 62 -32.06 3.03 7.32
N PHE A 63 -32.02 2.02 6.44
CA PHE A 63 -31.97 2.26 4.99
C PHE A 63 -33.27 2.86 4.43
N GLU A 64 -34.41 2.69 5.09
CA GLU A 64 -35.68 3.27 4.64
C GLU A 64 -35.63 4.81 4.70
N GLU A 65 -35.13 5.35 5.81
CA GLU A 65 -34.90 6.79 5.92
C GLU A 65 -33.83 7.29 4.94
N LEU A 66 -32.75 6.54 4.79
CA LEU A 66 -31.66 6.88 3.89
C LEU A 66 -32.15 7.01 2.44
N TYR A 67 -32.95 6.06 1.96
CA TYR A 67 -33.44 6.03 0.57
C TYR A 67 -34.38 7.20 0.28
N LYS A 68 -35.11 7.69 1.29
CA LYS A 68 -35.98 8.89 1.17
C LYS A 68 -35.17 10.19 1.08
N LYS A 69 -33.91 10.20 1.51
CA LYS A 69 -33.11 11.43 1.70
C LYS A 69 -31.91 11.55 0.78
N LEU A 70 -31.37 10.44 0.29
CA LEU A 70 -30.19 10.43 -0.58
C LEU A 70 -30.58 10.17 -2.05
N PRO A 71 -29.87 10.80 -3.00
CA PRO A 71 -30.07 10.54 -4.43
C PRO A 71 -29.58 9.12 -4.77
N LEU A 72 -30.52 8.22 -5.08
CA LEU A 72 -30.22 6.79 -5.29
C LEU A 72 -29.34 6.53 -6.51
N ASP A 73 -29.38 7.39 -7.53
CA ASP A 73 -28.46 7.34 -8.67
C ASP A 73 -26.99 7.44 -8.19
N LYS A 74 -26.71 8.34 -7.25
CA LYS A 74 -25.38 8.49 -6.64
C LYS A 74 -25.02 7.35 -5.69
N CYS A 75 -26.01 6.61 -5.21
CA CYS A 75 -25.85 5.41 -4.39
C CYS A 75 -25.59 4.14 -5.24
N GLY A 76 -25.63 4.24 -6.58
CA GLY A 76 -25.35 3.14 -7.49
C GLY A 76 -26.58 2.41 -8.03
N TYR A 77 -27.76 3.03 -7.97
CA TYR A 77 -28.96 2.55 -8.68
C TYR A 77 -29.03 3.18 -10.07
N LYS A 78 -29.40 2.44 -11.11
CA LYS A 78 -29.69 3.03 -12.42
C LYS A 78 -31.03 3.76 -12.39
N GLU A 79 -31.22 4.76 -13.26
CA GLU A 79 -32.47 5.54 -13.32
C GLU A 79 -33.72 4.66 -13.44
N GLU A 80 -33.66 3.62 -14.27
CA GLU A 80 -34.72 2.62 -14.46
C GLU A 80 -34.99 1.73 -13.23
N GLU A 81 -34.01 1.60 -12.33
CA GLU A 81 -34.11 0.81 -11.11
C GLU A 81 -34.63 1.65 -9.92
N ILE A 82 -34.55 2.99 -9.98
CA ILE A 82 -34.88 3.87 -8.85
C ILE A 82 -36.35 3.72 -8.43
N GLU A 83 -37.29 3.59 -9.38
CA GLU A 83 -38.71 3.42 -9.07
C GLU A 83 -38.99 2.14 -8.28
N TYR A 84 -38.17 1.11 -8.47
CA TYR A 84 -38.35 -0.21 -7.88
C TYR A 84 -37.39 -0.51 -6.72
N ALA A 85 -36.37 0.34 -6.53
CA ALA A 85 -35.37 0.19 -5.48
C ALA A 85 -36.01 0.26 -4.10
N LYS A 86 -35.76 -0.75 -3.27
CA LYS A 86 -36.33 -0.84 -1.92
C LYS A 86 -35.21 -0.91 -0.90
N ALA A 87 -35.42 -0.28 0.25
CA ALA A 87 -34.50 -0.43 1.38
C ALA A 87 -34.34 -1.91 1.81
N ALA A 88 -35.34 -2.75 1.52
CA ALA A 88 -35.29 -4.19 1.75
C ALA A 88 -34.16 -4.89 0.98
N ASP A 89 -33.68 -4.33 -0.15
CA ASP A 89 -32.56 -4.87 -0.93
C ASP A 89 -31.25 -4.87 -0.10
N MET A 90 -31.16 -4.02 0.92
CA MET A 90 -30.02 -3.98 1.83
C MET A 90 -30.08 -5.05 2.93
N ASN A 91 -31.21 -5.73 3.11
CA ASN A 91 -31.36 -6.76 4.13
C ASN A 91 -30.54 -8.02 3.83
N ASP A 92 -30.19 -8.23 2.55
CA ASP A 92 -29.26 -9.28 2.12
C ASP A 92 -27.83 -9.07 2.66
N TYR A 93 -27.50 -7.82 3.01
CA TYR A 93 -26.19 -7.43 3.53
C TYR A 93 -26.22 -7.15 5.04
N TYR A 94 -27.31 -6.55 5.55
CA TYR A 94 -27.43 -6.09 6.93
C TYR A 94 -28.83 -6.35 7.49
N SER A 95 -28.94 -7.15 8.55
CA SER A 95 -30.25 -7.44 9.15
C SER A 95 -30.91 -6.19 9.71
N THR A 96 -32.24 -6.20 9.84
CA THR A 96 -33.00 -5.09 10.44
C THR A 96 -32.58 -4.83 11.89
N GLU A 97 -32.23 -5.87 12.63
CA GLU A 97 -31.68 -5.78 13.99
C GLU A 97 -30.33 -5.06 14.01
N GLN A 98 -29.45 -5.36 13.03
CA GLN A 98 -28.17 -4.65 12.89
C GLN A 98 -28.40 -3.18 12.55
N GLN A 99 -29.32 -2.89 11.63
CA GLN A 99 -29.69 -1.51 11.28
C GLN A 99 -30.21 -0.76 12.51
N ALA A 100 -31.14 -1.34 13.28
CA ALA A 100 -31.66 -0.73 14.50
C ALA A 100 -30.57 -0.53 15.57
N LYS A 101 -29.62 -1.46 15.68
CA LYS A 101 -28.53 -1.37 16.67
C LYS A 101 -27.51 -0.28 16.33
N TYR A 102 -27.12 -0.16 15.07
CA TYR A 102 -25.96 0.65 14.67
C TYR A 102 -26.34 1.92 13.90
N GLY A 103 -27.50 1.94 13.26
CA GLY A 103 -27.84 2.89 12.21
C GLY A 103 -27.09 2.61 10.91
N VAL A 104 -27.29 3.47 9.91
CA VAL A 104 -26.66 3.35 8.58
C VAL A 104 -25.99 4.66 8.15
N LEU A 105 -25.07 4.55 7.20
CA LEU A 105 -24.27 5.64 6.65
C LEU A 105 -24.46 5.76 5.15
N GLY A 106 -24.61 7.00 4.68
CA GLY A 106 -24.25 7.41 3.33
C GLY A 106 -22.89 8.13 3.37
N ILE A 107 -21.85 7.47 2.89
CA ILE A 107 -20.48 7.99 2.86
C ILE A 107 -20.25 8.63 1.49
N HIS A 108 -20.23 9.96 1.45
CA HIS A 108 -19.98 10.73 0.23
C HIS A 108 -18.49 10.69 -0.06
N ILE A 109 -18.14 10.20 -1.24
CA ILE A 109 -16.76 9.85 -1.61
C ILE A 109 -16.37 10.47 -2.95
N LYS A 110 -15.08 10.73 -3.09
CA LYS A 110 -14.47 11.15 -4.35
C LYS A 110 -13.22 10.31 -4.60
N ARG A 111 -13.11 9.72 -5.78
CA ARG A 111 -11.89 9.01 -6.18
C ARG A 111 -10.70 9.97 -6.21
N VAL A 112 -9.58 9.54 -5.66
CA VAL A 112 -8.33 10.31 -5.64
C VAL A 112 -7.19 9.50 -6.25
N GLU A 113 -6.30 10.21 -6.92
CA GLU A 113 -5.04 9.65 -7.40
C GLU A 113 -3.98 9.84 -6.31
N ILE A 114 -3.70 8.79 -5.53
CA ILE A 114 -2.83 8.87 -4.36
C ILE A 114 -1.43 9.42 -4.69
N LYS A 115 -0.95 9.25 -5.93
CA LYS A 115 0.38 9.69 -6.36
C LYS A 115 0.65 11.16 -6.06
N GLU A 116 -0.36 12.02 -6.18
CA GLU A 116 -0.24 13.46 -5.92
C GLU A 116 -0.21 13.80 -4.42
N MET A 117 -0.64 12.86 -3.59
CA MET A 117 -0.74 12.99 -2.14
C MET A 117 0.46 12.39 -1.40
N ILE A 118 1.19 11.49 -2.06
CA ILE A 118 2.39 10.88 -1.48
C ILE A 118 3.47 11.93 -1.33
N LYS A 119 3.94 12.11 -0.10
CA LYS A 119 5.13 12.90 0.18
C LYS A 119 6.32 11.96 0.30
N LEU A 120 7.41 12.31 -0.37
CA LEU A 120 8.71 11.70 -0.13
C LEU A 120 9.50 12.63 0.79
N GLU A 121 10.00 12.09 1.89
CA GLU A 121 10.73 12.87 2.89
C GLU A 121 11.88 12.05 3.45
N ASP A 122 12.91 12.72 3.95
CA ASP A 122 13.93 12.06 4.74
C ASP A 122 13.32 11.50 6.03
N MET A 123 13.77 10.32 6.44
CA MET A 123 13.29 9.70 7.66
C MET A 123 13.69 10.54 8.88
N ARG A 124 12.74 10.73 9.79
CA ARG A 124 12.87 11.50 11.03
C ARG A 124 12.25 10.69 12.17
N LYS A 125 12.39 11.17 13.41
CA LYS A 125 11.97 10.43 14.61
C LYS A 125 10.50 10.02 14.56
N GLU A 126 9.62 10.88 14.06
CA GLU A 126 8.19 10.59 13.90
C GLU A 126 7.88 9.44 12.92
N HIS A 127 8.85 9.03 12.09
CA HIS A 127 8.69 7.98 11.10
C HIS A 127 9.18 6.61 11.57
N TYR A 128 9.87 6.49 12.71
CA TYR A 128 10.56 5.26 13.10
C TYR A 128 9.61 4.08 13.30
N GLU A 129 8.50 4.29 14.02
CA GLU A 129 7.48 3.27 14.19
C GLU A 129 6.88 2.84 12.84
N GLY A 130 6.50 3.83 12.00
CA GLY A 130 5.93 3.57 10.68
C GLY A 130 6.88 2.82 9.76
N LYS A 131 8.15 3.22 9.68
CA LYS A 131 9.16 2.54 8.87
C LYS A 131 9.48 1.15 9.41
N GLY A 132 9.54 0.98 10.73
CA GLY A 132 9.70 -0.32 11.37
C GLY A 132 8.55 -1.27 11.02
N TYR A 133 7.32 -0.77 11.06
CA TYR A 133 6.13 -1.49 10.63
C TYR A 133 6.18 -1.90 9.16
N VAL A 134 6.49 -0.97 8.24
CA VAL A 134 6.62 -1.29 6.81
C VAL A 134 7.68 -2.37 6.59
N HIS A 135 8.84 -2.26 7.24
CA HIS A 135 9.92 -3.25 7.07
C HIS A 135 9.52 -4.63 7.58
N TYR A 136 8.84 -4.71 8.72
CA TYR A 136 8.33 -5.97 9.27
C TYR A 136 7.24 -6.57 8.37
N GLN A 137 6.23 -5.77 8.05
CA GLN A 137 5.04 -6.23 7.34
C GLN A 137 5.33 -6.61 5.89
N SER A 138 6.11 -5.81 5.15
CA SER A 138 6.45 -6.14 3.76
C SER A 138 7.29 -7.40 3.63
N TRP A 139 8.10 -7.76 4.65
CA TRP A 139 8.80 -9.04 4.68
C TRP A 139 7.82 -10.21 4.80
N ASN A 140 6.86 -10.11 5.72
CA ASN A 140 5.82 -11.14 5.87
C ASN A 140 4.97 -11.27 4.61
N GLU A 141 4.59 -10.16 3.98
CA GLU A 141 3.80 -10.14 2.75
C GLU A 141 4.56 -10.75 1.56
N THR A 142 5.87 -10.51 1.46
CA THR A 142 6.66 -10.88 0.28
C THR A 142 7.24 -12.28 0.38
N TYR A 143 7.78 -12.66 1.54
CA TYR A 143 8.61 -13.85 1.68
C TYR A 143 7.89 -15.07 2.26
N THR A 144 6.63 -14.93 2.69
CA THR A 144 5.78 -16.08 3.04
C THR A 144 5.62 -16.98 1.82
N GLY A 145 6.01 -18.26 1.95
CA GLY A 145 6.01 -19.23 0.85
C GLY A 145 7.23 -19.17 -0.08
N ILE A 146 8.15 -18.21 0.13
CA ILE A 146 9.44 -18.13 -0.59
C ILE A 146 10.61 -18.51 0.33
N MET A 147 10.57 -18.03 1.56
CA MET A 147 11.63 -18.18 2.55
C MET A 147 11.28 -19.26 3.58
N ASN A 148 12.30 -19.81 4.24
CA ASN A 148 12.10 -20.72 5.35
C ASN A 148 11.27 -20.04 6.47
N GLN A 149 10.17 -20.67 6.89
CA GLN A 149 9.24 -20.08 7.85
C GLN A 149 9.88 -19.86 9.23
N GLU A 150 10.73 -20.78 9.70
CA GLU A 150 11.44 -20.64 10.98
C GLU A 150 12.37 -19.41 10.96
N PHE A 151 12.98 -19.12 9.82
CA PHE A 151 13.79 -17.91 9.66
C PHE A 151 12.93 -16.64 9.65
N LEU A 152 11.80 -16.66 8.94
CA LEU A 152 10.88 -15.52 8.86
C LEU A 152 10.26 -15.19 10.24
N ASP A 153 9.87 -16.21 11.01
CA ASP A 153 9.23 -16.09 12.32
C ASP A 153 10.15 -15.47 13.40
N LYS A 154 11.48 -15.48 13.20
CA LYS A 154 12.45 -14.82 14.10
C LYS A 154 12.41 -13.29 14.03
N ARG A 155 11.75 -12.73 13.00
CA ARG A 155 11.58 -11.29 12.85
C ARG A 155 10.50 -10.77 13.80
N SER A 156 10.73 -9.59 14.37
CA SER A 156 9.74 -8.89 15.18
C SER A 156 9.60 -7.44 14.76
N LEU A 157 8.41 -6.90 14.96
CA LEU A 157 8.12 -5.48 14.75
C LEU A 157 9.03 -4.61 15.60
N GLU A 158 9.18 -4.94 16.88
CA GLU A 158 10.04 -4.23 17.83
C GLU A 158 11.49 -4.10 17.32
N LYS A 159 12.10 -5.20 16.86
CA LYS A 159 13.46 -5.16 16.27
C LYS A 159 13.53 -4.25 15.04
N CYS A 160 12.51 -4.26 14.19
CA CYS A 160 12.47 -3.41 13.00
C CYS A 160 12.37 -1.92 13.36
N ILE A 161 11.65 -1.57 14.43
CA ILE A 161 11.56 -0.20 14.97
C ILE A 161 12.91 0.21 15.55
N LEU A 162 13.54 -0.64 16.39
CA LEU A 162 14.88 -0.36 16.95
C LEU A 162 15.94 -0.15 15.86
N ILE A 163 15.89 -0.91 14.77
CA ILE A 163 16.77 -0.70 13.61
C ILE A 163 16.50 0.65 12.93
N ALA A 164 15.23 1.07 12.81
CA ALA A 164 14.87 2.37 12.25
C ALA A 164 15.42 3.52 13.11
N GLU A 165 15.35 3.39 14.43
CA GLU A 165 15.91 4.35 15.39
C GLU A 165 17.43 4.44 15.33
N LYS A 166 18.09 3.28 15.25
CA LYS A 166 19.56 3.18 15.30
C LYS A 166 20.23 3.67 14.02
N TYR A 167 19.61 3.47 12.87
CA TYR A 167 20.19 3.79 11.55
C TYR A 167 19.23 4.60 10.68
N PRO A 168 19.01 5.90 11.00
CA PRO A 168 18.01 6.70 10.32
C PRO A 168 18.50 7.37 9.03
N VAL A 169 19.82 7.50 8.89
CA VAL A 169 20.47 8.24 7.80
C VAL A 169 20.26 7.50 6.46
N ASN A 170 20.26 8.26 5.36
CA ASN A 170 20.08 7.75 3.99
C ASN A 170 18.84 6.88 3.80
N THR A 171 17.76 7.22 4.51
CA THR A 171 16.45 6.57 4.36
C THR A 171 15.41 7.60 3.94
N ILE A 172 14.74 7.33 2.82
CA ILE A 172 13.58 8.09 2.34
C ILE A 172 12.32 7.32 2.73
N VAL A 173 11.31 8.02 3.24
CA VAL A 173 9.98 7.46 3.50
C VAL A 173 8.96 8.04 2.52
N ALA A 174 8.01 7.21 2.08
CA ALA A 174 6.82 7.63 1.37
C ALA A 174 5.65 7.68 2.35
N THR A 175 5.05 8.86 2.55
CA THR A 175 4.00 9.08 3.55
C THR A 175 2.68 9.51 2.92
N LEU A 176 1.57 9.12 3.57
CA LEU A 176 0.22 9.62 3.33
C LEU A 176 -0.43 9.98 4.66
N ASN A 177 -0.76 11.27 4.86
CA ASN A 177 -1.30 11.79 6.11
C ASN A 177 -0.51 11.29 7.34
N ASN A 178 0.82 11.43 7.28
CA ASN A 178 1.79 11.00 8.28
C ASN A 178 1.94 9.47 8.48
N ASN A 179 1.21 8.63 7.74
CA ASN A 179 1.42 7.18 7.75
C ASN A 179 2.50 6.82 6.74
N VAL A 180 3.53 6.09 7.19
CA VAL A 180 4.57 5.57 6.31
C VAL A 180 4.01 4.37 5.53
N LEU A 181 4.05 4.45 4.20
CA LEU A 181 3.53 3.43 3.29
C LEU A 181 4.62 2.58 2.65
N GLY A 182 5.82 3.17 2.55
CA GLY A 182 6.99 2.59 1.94
C GLY A 182 8.23 3.33 2.36
N PHE A 183 9.40 2.72 2.18
CA PHE A 183 10.69 3.38 2.35
C PHE A 183 11.70 2.84 1.35
N ALA A 184 12.74 3.63 1.12
CA ALA A 184 13.95 3.18 0.46
C ALA A 184 15.17 3.62 1.27
N ALA A 185 16.18 2.77 1.35
CA ALA A 185 17.42 3.06 2.04
C ALA A 185 18.61 2.77 1.12
N PHE A 186 19.59 3.65 1.17
CA PHE A 186 20.69 3.67 0.20
C PHE A 186 22.01 4.08 0.84
N ASN A 187 23.14 3.73 0.24
CA ASN A 187 24.45 4.19 0.68
C ASN A 187 25.48 4.03 -0.46
N GLN A 188 26.76 4.28 -0.18
CA GLN A 188 27.84 3.70 -0.97
C GLN A 188 27.74 2.17 -0.95
N SER A 189 28.09 1.52 -2.07
CA SER A 189 28.05 0.06 -2.16
C SER A 189 28.96 -0.61 -1.14
N SER A 190 28.40 -1.63 -0.48
CA SER A 190 29.11 -2.50 0.46
C SER A 190 30.18 -3.39 -0.20
N ASP A 191 30.13 -3.54 -1.53
CA ASP A 191 31.09 -4.33 -2.30
C ASP A 191 32.40 -3.57 -2.64
N ASN A 192 32.60 -2.36 -2.09
CA ASN A 192 33.77 -1.50 -2.33
C ASN A 192 34.05 -1.23 -3.82
N LEU A 193 32.99 -1.14 -4.63
CA LEU A 193 33.09 -0.82 -6.05
C LEU A 193 33.31 0.68 -6.25
N GLU A 194 34.20 1.03 -7.19
CA GLU A 194 34.48 2.42 -7.53
C GLU A 194 33.21 3.12 -8.04
N LEU A 195 32.98 4.35 -7.54
CA LEU A 195 31.86 5.22 -7.94
C LEU A 195 30.54 4.45 -8.08
N THR A 196 30.22 3.59 -7.10
CA THR A 196 29.01 2.78 -7.10
C THR A 196 28.20 2.99 -5.81
N GLY A 197 26.96 3.44 -5.98
CA GLY A 197 25.97 3.50 -4.92
C GLY A 197 25.20 2.18 -4.80
N GLU A 198 24.48 2.01 -3.70
CA GLU A 198 23.65 0.83 -3.44
C GLU A 198 22.30 1.24 -2.87
N ILE A 199 21.23 0.65 -3.42
CA ILE A 199 19.88 0.70 -2.83
C ILE A 199 19.66 -0.63 -2.13
N TYR A 200 20.03 -0.70 -0.85
CA TYR A 200 20.04 -1.95 -0.10
C TYR A 200 18.66 -2.32 0.48
N ALA A 201 17.67 -1.41 0.44
CA ALA A 201 16.30 -1.74 0.78
C ALA A 201 15.31 -0.84 0.02
N ILE A 202 14.24 -1.44 -0.49
CA ILE A 202 13.04 -0.73 -0.95
C ILE A 202 11.83 -1.60 -0.68
N TYR A 203 10.92 -1.11 0.16
CA TYR A 203 9.73 -1.84 0.60
C TYR A 203 8.52 -0.94 0.59
N ILE A 204 7.38 -1.49 0.17
CA ILE A 204 6.08 -0.83 0.12
C ILE A 204 5.07 -1.87 0.60
N LEU A 205 4.21 -1.46 1.53
CA LEU A 205 3.09 -2.29 1.98
C LEU A 205 2.25 -2.75 0.78
N GLU A 206 1.85 -4.01 0.75
CA GLU A 206 1.12 -4.63 -0.38
C GLU A 206 -0.12 -3.84 -0.79
N ASP A 207 -0.80 -3.23 0.19
CA ASP A 207 -1.96 -2.35 0.00
C ASP A 207 -1.70 -1.12 -0.86
N TYR A 208 -0.45 -0.68 -0.97
CA TYR A 208 -0.06 0.54 -1.67
C TYR A 208 0.90 0.28 -2.84
N GLN A 209 1.11 -0.99 -3.18
CA GLN A 209 1.79 -1.35 -4.41
C GLN A 209 0.91 -1.04 -5.63
N ASN A 210 1.53 -0.93 -6.81
CA ASN A 210 0.88 -0.55 -8.08
C ASN A 210 0.30 0.88 -8.15
N PHE A 211 0.48 1.71 -7.12
CA PHE A 211 0.20 3.15 -7.16
C PHE A 211 1.40 4.02 -7.61
N GLY A 212 2.49 3.39 -8.08
CA GLY A 212 3.70 4.08 -8.53
C GLY A 212 4.67 4.51 -7.43
N ILE A 213 4.37 4.26 -6.16
CA ILE A 213 5.20 4.64 -5.00
C ILE A 213 6.63 4.10 -5.12
N GLY A 214 6.80 2.84 -5.51
CA GLY A 214 8.13 2.24 -5.68
C GLY A 214 8.98 2.96 -6.72
N LYS A 215 8.36 3.41 -7.82
CA LYS A 215 9.05 4.20 -8.84
C LYS A 215 9.41 5.59 -8.32
N MET A 216 8.56 6.20 -7.50
CA MET A 216 8.86 7.48 -6.84
C MET A 216 10.07 7.35 -5.92
N LEU A 217 10.08 6.35 -5.05
CA LEU A 217 11.19 6.05 -4.14
C LEU A 217 12.49 5.76 -4.91
N LEU A 218 12.44 4.89 -5.91
CA LEU A 218 13.61 4.55 -6.73
C LEU A 218 14.19 5.78 -7.45
N ASN A 219 13.34 6.60 -8.06
CA ASN A 219 13.78 7.82 -8.74
C ASN A 219 14.41 8.80 -7.75
N GLU A 220 13.91 8.89 -6.52
CA GLU A 220 14.52 9.72 -5.48
C GLU A 220 15.89 9.16 -5.08
N CYS A 221 16.04 7.84 -4.91
CA CYS A 221 17.36 7.22 -4.71
C CYS A 221 18.32 7.55 -5.85
N PHE A 222 17.89 7.52 -7.12
CA PHE A 222 18.74 7.90 -8.25
C PHE A 222 19.24 9.34 -8.15
N LYS A 223 18.40 10.28 -7.69
CA LYS A 223 18.84 11.67 -7.46
C LYS A 223 19.85 11.77 -6.32
N ARG A 224 19.64 11.03 -5.22
CA ARG A 224 20.53 11.04 -4.06
C ARG A 224 21.88 10.39 -4.36
N LEU A 225 21.90 9.41 -5.25
CA LEU A 225 23.09 8.67 -5.68
C LEU A 225 23.69 9.21 -7.00
N LYS A 226 23.33 10.43 -7.43
CA LYS A 226 23.74 10.99 -8.73
C LYS A 226 25.25 11.20 -8.91
N GLU A 227 26.01 11.20 -7.82
CA GLU A 227 27.47 11.33 -7.83
C GLU A 227 28.18 10.02 -8.19
N TYR A 228 27.47 8.89 -8.11
CA TYR A 228 27.95 7.59 -8.53
C TYR A 228 27.71 7.38 -10.02
N LYS A 229 28.52 6.51 -10.65
CA LYS A 229 28.33 6.07 -12.04
C LYS A 229 27.35 4.92 -12.15
N ASN A 230 27.33 4.07 -11.13
CA ASN A 230 26.52 2.87 -11.09
C ASN A 230 25.71 2.81 -9.79
N ILE A 231 24.57 2.14 -9.85
CA ILE A 231 23.79 1.76 -8.68
C ILE A 231 23.61 0.26 -8.70
N VAL A 232 23.88 -0.39 -7.58
CA VAL A 232 23.60 -1.82 -7.39
C VAL A 232 22.50 -2.04 -6.35
N LEU A 233 21.90 -3.21 -6.39
CA LEU A 233 21.03 -3.72 -5.34
C LEU A 233 21.11 -5.24 -5.32
N TYR A 234 20.77 -5.83 -4.18
CA TYR A 234 20.60 -7.26 -4.02
C TYR A 234 19.11 -7.59 -3.97
N VAL A 235 18.71 -8.63 -4.69
CA VAL A 235 17.34 -9.17 -4.67
C VAL A 235 17.38 -10.65 -4.37
N LEU A 236 16.51 -11.11 -3.47
CA LEU A 236 16.43 -12.52 -3.10
C LEU A 236 16.10 -13.39 -4.33
N GLU A 237 16.84 -14.49 -4.49
CA GLU A 237 16.54 -15.54 -5.44
C GLU A 237 15.11 -16.06 -5.24
N GLY A 238 14.34 -16.19 -6.32
CA GLY A 238 12.92 -16.57 -6.28
C GLY A 238 11.94 -15.42 -6.04
N ASN A 239 12.40 -14.20 -5.76
CA ASN A 239 11.53 -13.01 -5.73
C ASN A 239 11.26 -12.48 -7.15
N GLU A 240 10.60 -13.30 -7.97
CA GLU A 240 10.33 -13.02 -9.39
C GLU A 240 9.58 -11.70 -9.60
N LYS A 241 8.69 -11.34 -8.67
CA LYS A 241 7.95 -10.08 -8.73
C LYS A 241 8.89 -8.87 -8.66
N ALA A 242 9.84 -8.87 -7.72
CA ALA A 242 10.80 -7.78 -7.58
C ALA A 242 11.82 -7.77 -8.72
N ILE A 243 12.36 -8.95 -9.09
CA ILE A 243 13.31 -9.11 -10.21
C ILE A 243 12.72 -8.50 -11.49
N ASN A 244 11.53 -8.93 -11.88
CA ASN A 244 10.86 -8.44 -13.08
C ASN A 244 10.54 -6.94 -12.99
N TRP A 245 10.28 -6.41 -11.79
CA TRP A 245 10.07 -4.97 -11.60
C TRP A 245 11.36 -4.17 -11.82
N TYR A 246 12.49 -4.61 -11.27
CA TYR A 246 13.79 -3.97 -11.45
C TYR A 246 14.27 -4.01 -12.91
N ILE A 247 14.09 -5.15 -13.59
CA ILE A 247 14.36 -5.26 -15.04
C ILE A 247 13.58 -4.19 -15.82
N LYS A 248 12.29 -4.01 -15.53
CA LYS A 248 11.47 -2.95 -16.14
C LYS A 248 11.93 -1.54 -15.81
N GLN A 249 12.65 -1.32 -14.69
CA GLN A 249 13.25 -0.01 -14.38
C GLN A 249 14.60 0.21 -15.07
N GLY A 250 15.16 -0.83 -15.70
CA GLY A 250 16.43 -0.79 -16.45
C GLY A 250 17.61 -1.41 -15.71
N PHE A 251 17.38 -2.11 -14.59
CA PHE A 251 18.43 -2.92 -13.96
C PHE A 251 18.67 -4.21 -14.75
N TYR A 252 19.89 -4.74 -14.66
CA TYR A 252 20.27 -6.02 -15.25
C TYR A 252 21.18 -6.80 -14.28
N PHE A 253 21.24 -8.12 -14.40
CA PHE A 253 22.12 -8.95 -13.57
C PHE A 253 23.59 -8.76 -13.99
N ASP A 254 24.50 -8.65 -13.02
CA ASP A 254 25.95 -8.57 -13.25
C ASP A 254 26.70 -9.81 -12.76
N GLU A 255 26.00 -10.93 -12.66
CA GLU A 255 26.49 -12.27 -12.27
C GLU A 255 27.01 -12.40 -10.83
N LYS A 256 27.06 -11.31 -10.06
CA LYS A 256 27.41 -11.39 -8.64
C LYS A 256 26.26 -11.99 -7.83
N VAL A 257 26.61 -13.00 -7.04
CA VAL A 257 25.72 -13.65 -6.08
C VAL A 257 26.30 -13.47 -4.67
N LYS A 258 25.43 -13.19 -3.71
CA LYS A 258 25.75 -13.17 -2.29
C LYS A 258 25.01 -14.31 -1.61
N ILE A 259 25.76 -15.13 -0.86
CA ILE A 259 25.21 -16.24 -0.10
C ILE A 259 25.45 -15.94 1.38
N GLU A 260 24.39 -15.82 2.15
CA GLU A 260 24.44 -15.56 3.59
C GLU A 260 23.96 -16.77 4.36
N GLU A 261 24.80 -17.29 5.26
CA GLU A 261 24.39 -18.34 6.20
C GLU A 261 23.37 -17.78 7.19
N THR A 262 22.25 -18.49 7.36
CA THR A 262 21.21 -18.05 8.30
C THR A 262 21.36 -18.71 9.66
N SER A 263 20.58 -18.22 10.62
CA SER A 263 20.42 -18.89 11.92
C SER A 263 19.72 -20.25 11.84
N VAL A 264 19.17 -20.63 10.68
CA VAL A 264 18.51 -21.92 10.46
C VAL A 264 19.51 -22.85 9.78
N LYS A 265 19.82 -23.97 10.44
CA LYS A 265 20.85 -24.91 9.97
C LYS A 265 20.50 -25.45 8.58
N GLY A 266 21.45 -25.33 7.65
CA GLY A 266 21.29 -25.80 6.27
C GLY A 266 20.41 -24.90 5.39
N TYR A 267 20.05 -23.71 5.86
CA TYR A 267 19.33 -22.72 5.08
C TYR A 267 20.20 -21.48 4.88
N ASN A 268 20.42 -21.12 3.62
CA ASN A 268 21.17 -19.94 3.22
C ASN A 268 20.24 -18.98 2.45
N LEU A 269 20.45 -17.68 2.63
CA LEU A 269 19.87 -16.68 1.73
C LEU A 269 20.76 -16.55 0.51
N VAL A 270 20.17 -16.67 -0.67
CA VAL A 270 20.84 -16.44 -1.95
C VAL A 270 20.26 -15.15 -2.52
N GLU A 271 21.11 -14.14 -2.66
CA GLU A 271 20.73 -12.85 -3.24
C GLU A 271 21.53 -12.60 -4.52
N LEU A 272 20.81 -12.19 -5.56
CA LEU A 272 21.34 -11.88 -6.87
C LEU A 272 21.58 -10.38 -6.96
N ARG A 273 22.77 -9.95 -7.35
CA ARG A 273 23.04 -8.53 -7.55
C ARG A 273 22.52 -8.08 -8.91
N MET A 274 21.82 -6.97 -8.90
CA MET A 274 21.41 -6.26 -10.10
C MET A 274 22.09 -4.89 -10.14
N LYS A 275 22.48 -4.47 -11.34
CA LYS A 275 23.19 -3.23 -11.61
C LYS A 275 22.38 -2.32 -12.53
N TYR A 276 22.55 -1.02 -12.33
CA TYR A 276 22.02 0.06 -13.15
C TYR A 276 23.12 1.08 -13.45
N ASP A 277 23.26 1.47 -14.72
CA ASP A 277 24.22 2.47 -15.16
C ASP A 277 23.54 3.85 -15.24
N LEU A 278 23.99 4.82 -14.44
CA LEU A 278 23.40 6.17 -14.41
C LEU A 278 23.72 6.98 -15.68
N GLU A 279 24.89 6.76 -16.28
CA GLU A 279 25.36 7.50 -17.46
C GLU A 279 24.56 7.17 -18.74
N LYS A 280 23.86 6.03 -18.81
CA LYS A 280 23.07 5.63 -20.00
C LYS A 280 21.77 6.42 -20.20
N LYS A 281 21.39 7.30 -19.26
CA LYS A 281 20.14 8.10 -19.32
C LYS A 281 20.36 9.62 -19.31
N ALA A 282 21.60 10.10 -19.34
CA ALA A 282 21.93 11.53 -19.43
C ALA A 282 21.88 12.03 -20.88
#